data_AF-A0A1F6GGG2-F1
#
_entry.id   AF-A0A1F6GGG2-F1
#
_cell.length_a   1.000
_cell.length_b   1.000
_cell.length_c   1.000
_cell.angle_alpha   90.00
_cell.angle_beta   90.00
_cell.angle_gamma   90.00
#
_symmetry.space_group_name_H-M   'P 1'
#
loop_
_entity.id
_entity.type
_entity.pdbx_description
1 polymer ?
#
loop_
_entity_poly.entity_id
_entity_poly.type
_entity_poly.pdbx_seq_one_letter_code
_entity_poly.pdbx_strand_id
1 'polypeptide(L)'
;MQAPHGLENKPLSPKKMAQQIIFICERELEIDQAHQKVSELLFSQLNGGRQDYFQALLYTLLEEEESQPYAAHAFASLFSQESLRPELGDFWQDLLQMMIRGHRSGDLPSYRHQDSGKVFSAYAFSLGETLIQMGRLGAHYYDFVSDCYTHLIRAEAEIEKKRREAAAKPHGRDGTKKEAPANPKSLYDDVADYISERAIFRARTLNPNNPNEFIQLLSDRLRSTRRYVIQDLINKDSVNKKKQMEKALKERQASAEELVFGGQPFLEGLRLFKEAKLYNGRFMEAEKRRVTLQLLPLVIAVPLIGFGLMEVWELNYWLMGLAGVVGIGGRFVFTPKFFSRFYPKDITSPLEEQVSLIAAVFKKCAADQLASFLRRQVKEIGDAQELNLIPDYVTYILSVIPRKKDLLLTKAELRQTLDQLAPHIARRRRDLYGQPR
;
A
#
# COMPACT_ATOMS: atom_id res chain seq x y z
N MET A 1 28.76 19.84 -46.70
CA MET A 1 29.79 19.89 -45.64
C MET A 1 29.17 19.33 -44.37
N GLN A 2 29.41 18.05 -44.11
CA GLN A 2 28.95 17.36 -42.91
C GLN A 2 29.91 17.69 -41.76
N ALA A 3 29.36 18.10 -40.62
CA ALA A 3 30.11 18.23 -39.38
C ALA A 3 30.63 16.85 -38.95
N PRO A 4 31.89 16.71 -38.53
CA PRO A 4 32.43 15.42 -38.16
C PRO A 4 31.82 14.96 -36.83
N HIS A 5 31.28 13.74 -36.87
CA HIS A 5 30.88 12.95 -35.71
C HIS A 5 32.09 12.62 -34.81
N GLY A 6 31.90 12.79 -33.49
CA GLY A 6 32.37 11.82 -32.50
C GLY A 6 33.87 11.79 -32.18
N LEU A 7 34.40 12.85 -31.57
CA LEU A 7 35.43 12.69 -30.55
C LEU A 7 34.71 12.65 -29.20
N GLU A 8 34.55 11.44 -28.63
CA GLU A 8 34.26 11.33 -27.20
C GLU A 8 35.41 12.01 -26.45
N ASN A 9 35.18 13.23 -25.97
CA ASN A 9 36.14 13.92 -25.13
C ASN A 9 36.38 13.07 -23.88
N LYS A 10 37.54 12.42 -23.81
CA LYS A 10 37.99 11.71 -22.62
C LYS A 10 37.91 12.68 -21.43
N PRO A 11 37.28 12.30 -20.31
CA PRO A 11 37.17 13.19 -19.15
C PRO A 11 38.54 13.69 -18.74
N LEU A 12 38.63 15.00 -18.51
CA LEU A 12 39.80 15.60 -17.88
C LEU A 12 40.02 14.98 -16.49
N SER A 13 41.28 14.87 -16.08
CA SER A 13 41.57 14.48 -14.69
C SER A 13 41.13 15.59 -13.73
N PRO A 14 40.77 15.27 -12.47
CA PRO A 14 40.39 16.27 -11.48
C PRO A 14 41.39 17.43 -11.34
N LYS A 15 42.70 17.14 -11.41
CA LYS A 15 43.77 18.16 -11.42
C LYS A 15 43.71 19.12 -12.61
N LYS A 16 43.47 18.59 -13.83
CA LYS A 16 43.35 19.44 -15.02
C LYS A 16 42.06 20.26 -15.00
N MET A 17 40.98 19.69 -14.47
CA MET A 17 39.73 20.43 -14.26
C MET A 17 39.92 21.55 -13.25
N ALA A 18 40.56 21.29 -12.11
CA ALA A 18 40.88 22.29 -11.10
C ALA A 18 41.66 23.48 -11.72
N GLN A 19 42.72 23.21 -12.48
CA GLN A 19 43.50 24.23 -13.18
C GLN A 19 42.66 25.08 -14.14
N GLN A 20 41.75 24.46 -14.89
CA GLN A 20 40.85 25.18 -15.79
C GLN A 20 39.83 26.03 -15.04
N ILE A 21 39.29 25.55 -13.92
CA ILE A 21 38.36 26.30 -13.08
C ILE A 21 39.04 27.53 -12.49
N ILE A 22 40.25 27.36 -11.95
CA ILE A 22 41.09 28.46 -11.44
C ILE A 22 41.29 29.49 -12.55
N PHE A 23 41.76 29.05 -13.73
CA PHE A 23 41.99 29.94 -14.87
C PHE A 23 40.73 30.68 -15.33
N ILE A 24 39.57 30.02 -15.36
CA ILE A 24 38.30 30.67 -15.71
C ILE A 24 37.96 31.73 -14.65
N CYS A 25 38.02 31.38 -13.37
CA CYS A 25 37.64 32.30 -12.28
C CYS A 25 38.59 33.50 -12.16
N GLU A 26 39.88 33.34 -12.47
CA GLU A 26 40.86 34.44 -12.47
C GLU A 26 40.73 35.34 -13.71
N ARG A 27 40.32 34.78 -14.85
CA ARG A 27 40.21 35.53 -16.11
C ARG A 27 38.94 36.38 -16.18
N GLU A 28 37.83 35.87 -15.66
CA GLU A 28 36.54 36.55 -15.74
C GLU A 28 36.38 37.55 -14.58
N LEU A 29 36.11 38.81 -14.90
CA LEU A 29 35.91 39.87 -13.89
C LEU A 29 34.53 39.79 -13.21
N GLU A 30 33.54 39.24 -13.90
CA GLU A 30 32.17 39.09 -13.41
C GLU A 30 31.90 37.65 -12.93
N ILE A 31 31.41 37.53 -11.69
CA ILE A 31 31.16 36.24 -11.03
C ILE A 31 30.14 35.40 -11.81
N ASP A 32 29.10 36.02 -12.35
CA ASP A 32 28.05 35.32 -13.11
C ASP A 32 28.60 34.69 -14.39
N GLN A 33 29.49 35.39 -15.10
CA GLN A 33 30.16 34.87 -16.29
C GLN A 33 31.12 33.74 -15.94
N ALA A 34 31.84 33.86 -14.82
CA ALA A 34 32.68 32.80 -14.29
C ALA A 34 31.84 31.55 -13.98
N HIS A 35 30.72 31.67 -13.25
CA HIS A 35 29.83 30.56 -12.93
C HIS A 35 29.24 29.92 -14.19
N GLN A 36 28.86 30.71 -15.20
CA GLN A 36 28.35 30.15 -16.45
C GLN A 36 29.41 29.28 -17.16
N LYS A 37 30.64 29.79 -17.31
CA LYS A 37 31.75 29.06 -17.97
C LYS A 37 32.22 27.85 -17.17
N VAL A 38 32.24 27.95 -15.84
CA VAL A 38 32.57 26.82 -14.96
C VAL A 38 31.48 25.76 -15.03
N SER A 39 30.20 26.12 -15.03
CA SER A 39 29.11 25.14 -15.14
C SER A 39 29.10 24.44 -16.51
N GLU A 40 29.42 25.15 -17.60
CA GLU A 40 29.65 24.57 -18.94
C GLU A 40 30.77 23.54 -18.93
N LEU A 41 31.91 23.89 -18.34
CA LEU A 41 33.03 22.98 -18.21
C LEU A 41 32.62 21.75 -17.39
N LEU A 42 32.07 21.94 -16.19
CA LEU A 42 31.65 20.85 -15.31
C LEU A 42 30.66 19.92 -16.00
N PHE A 43 29.62 20.48 -16.63
CA PHE A 43 28.65 19.68 -17.36
C PHE A 43 29.28 18.90 -18.52
N SER A 44 30.13 19.55 -19.32
CA SER A 44 30.80 18.88 -20.45
C SER A 44 31.68 17.70 -20.03
N GLN A 45 32.26 17.73 -18.83
CA GLN A 45 33.18 16.71 -18.34
C GLN A 45 32.51 15.64 -17.48
N LEU A 46 31.45 16.01 -16.75
CA LEU A 46 30.84 15.21 -15.69
C LEU A 46 29.47 14.64 -16.07
N ASN A 47 28.89 15.05 -17.21
CA ASN A 47 27.67 14.45 -17.73
C ASN A 47 27.85 12.93 -17.95
N GLY A 48 26.81 12.14 -17.69
CA GLY A 48 26.84 10.68 -17.81
C GLY A 48 27.19 9.91 -16.54
N GLY A 49 26.93 10.45 -15.35
CA GLY A 49 27.05 9.70 -14.08
C GLY A 49 28.45 9.69 -13.46
N ARG A 50 29.20 10.79 -13.59
CA ARG A 50 30.57 10.95 -13.05
C ARG A 50 30.62 11.84 -11.80
N GLN A 51 29.64 11.70 -10.91
CA GLN A 51 29.56 12.51 -9.70
C GLN A 51 30.75 12.27 -8.75
N ASP A 52 31.35 11.09 -8.80
CA ASP A 52 32.61 10.72 -8.12
C ASP A 52 33.80 11.58 -8.57
N TYR A 53 33.89 11.92 -9.86
CA TYR A 53 34.91 12.83 -10.37
C TYR A 53 34.75 14.25 -9.83
N PHE A 54 33.50 14.71 -9.64
CA PHE A 54 33.26 16.00 -9.01
C PHE A 54 33.70 16.00 -7.55
N GLN A 55 33.44 14.91 -6.82
CA GLN A 55 33.93 14.76 -5.45
C GLN A 55 35.47 14.79 -5.39
N ALA A 56 36.15 14.10 -6.31
CA ALA A 56 37.61 14.14 -6.41
C ALA A 56 38.16 15.53 -6.79
N LEU A 57 37.43 16.28 -7.62
CA LEU A 57 37.74 17.66 -7.96
C LEU A 57 37.65 18.56 -6.73
N LEU A 58 36.60 18.44 -5.91
CA LEU A 58 36.48 19.20 -4.67
C LEU A 58 37.65 18.93 -3.73
N TYR A 59 38.06 17.67 -3.55
CA TYR A 59 39.27 17.38 -2.76
C TYR A 59 40.50 18.07 -3.32
N THR A 60 40.70 17.99 -4.65
CA THR A 60 41.85 18.60 -5.31
C THR A 60 41.90 20.11 -5.09
N LEU A 61 40.74 20.79 -5.16
CA LEU A 61 40.64 22.23 -4.91
C LEU A 61 40.75 22.61 -3.43
N LEU A 62 40.55 21.66 -2.51
CA LEU A 62 40.66 21.91 -1.07
C LEU A 62 42.04 21.56 -0.49
N GLU A 63 42.92 20.93 -1.29
CA GLU A 63 44.29 20.56 -0.87
C GLU A 63 45.16 21.77 -0.52
N GLU A 64 45.10 22.84 -1.31
CA GLU A 64 45.94 24.04 -1.15
C GLU A 64 45.08 25.26 -0.79
N GLU A 65 45.53 26.07 0.18
CA GLU A 65 44.78 27.23 0.70
C GLU A 65 44.45 28.25 -0.41
N GLU A 66 45.36 28.45 -1.37
CA GLU A 66 45.16 29.34 -2.52
C GLU A 66 44.06 28.84 -3.47
N SER A 67 43.83 27.52 -3.52
CA SER A 67 42.86 26.90 -4.42
C SER A 67 41.46 26.72 -3.82
N GLN A 68 41.34 26.79 -2.49
CA GLN A 68 40.11 26.58 -1.73
C GLN A 68 38.92 27.46 -2.17
N PRO A 69 39.08 28.77 -2.48
CA PRO A 69 37.98 29.60 -2.95
C PRO A 69 37.35 29.08 -4.25
N TYR A 70 38.12 28.41 -5.10
CA TYR A 70 37.62 27.88 -6.37
C TYR A 70 36.78 26.61 -6.18
N ALA A 71 36.92 25.88 -5.06
CA ALA A 71 35.97 24.84 -4.68
C ALA A 71 34.55 25.43 -4.48
N ALA A 72 34.48 26.59 -3.83
CA ALA A 72 33.24 27.32 -3.67
C ALA A 72 32.70 27.80 -5.03
N HIS A 73 33.52 28.36 -5.93
CA HIS A 73 33.05 28.72 -7.27
C HIS A 73 32.56 27.52 -8.10
N ALA A 74 33.28 26.39 -8.06
CA ALA A 74 32.90 25.17 -8.75
C ALA A 74 31.53 24.67 -8.27
N PHE A 75 31.34 24.57 -6.96
CA PHE A 75 30.09 24.13 -6.37
C PHE A 75 28.97 25.15 -6.54
N ALA A 76 29.28 26.45 -6.44
CA ALA A 76 28.33 27.54 -6.65
C ALA A 76 27.74 27.53 -8.06
N SER A 77 28.61 27.33 -9.05
CA SER A 77 28.25 27.33 -10.46
C SER A 77 27.23 26.25 -10.86
N LEU A 78 27.25 25.09 -10.19
CA LEU A 78 26.31 24.00 -10.48
C LEU A 78 24.89 24.36 -10.08
N PHE A 79 24.74 24.97 -8.91
CA PHE A 79 23.42 25.29 -8.35
C PHE A 79 22.89 26.62 -8.88
N SER A 80 23.73 27.65 -9.07
CA SER A 80 23.28 28.97 -9.54
C SER A 80 22.74 28.89 -10.98
N GLN A 81 23.23 27.94 -11.77
CA GLN A 81 22.85 27.74 -13.17
C GLN A 81 21.73 26.69 -13.35
N GLU A 82 21.23 26.06 -12.27
CA GLU A 82 20.16 25.06 -12.32
C GLU A 82 18.89 25.60 -13.00
N SER A 83 18.53 26.86 -12.73
CA SER A 83 17.35 27.51 -13.32
C SER A 83 17.45 27.71 -14.84
N LEU A 84 18.67 27.83 -15.36
CA LEU A 84 18.96 28.06 -16.77
C LEU A 84 19.18 26.74 -17.54
N ARG A 85 19.56 25.67 -16.83
CA ARG A 85 19.84 24.34 -17.40
C ARG A 85 19.26 23.26 -16.50
N PRO A 86 18.04 22.77 -16.79
CA PRO A 86 17.38 21.74 -15.99
C PRO A 86 18.22 20.47 -15.81
N GLU A 87 19.10 20.15 -16.76
CA GLU A 87 19.99 18.98 -16.69
C GLU A 87 21.00 19.07 -15.53
N LEU A 88 21.35 20.28 -15.08
CA LEU A 88 22.17 20.49 -13.89
C LEU A 88 21.41 20.14 -12.61
N GLY A 89 20.08 20.29 -12.59
CA GLY A 89 19.25 19.92 -11.45
C GLY A 89 19.27 18.41 -11.18
N ASP A 90 19.14 17.60 -12.23
CA ASP A 90 19.24 16.14 -12.12
C ASP A 90 20.65 15.72 -11.67
N PHE A 91 21.69 16.30 -12.28
CA PHE A 91 23.08 16.05 -11.88
C PHE A 91 23.33 16.40 -10.41
N TRP A 92 22.82 17.54 -9.97
CA TRP A 92 22.92 18.01 -8.60
C TRP A 92 22.23 17.07 -7.60
N GLN A 93 21.02 16.62 -7.91
CA GLN A 93 20.31 15.65 -7.07
C GLN A 93 21.07 14.32 -6.98
N ASP A 94 21.61 13.82 -8.09
CA ASP A 94 22.41 12.61 -8.11
C ASP A 94 23.72 12.76 -7.34
N LEU A 95 24.36 13.93 -7.43
CA LEU A 95 25.56 14.27 -6.66
C LEU A 95 25.26 14.20 -5.15
N LEU A 96 24.21 14.87 -4.69
CA LEU A 96 23.80 14.82 -3.28
C LEU A 96 23.49 13.38 -2.83
N GLN A 97 22.76 12.61 -3.64
CA GLN A 97 22.47 11.21 -3.32
C GLN A 97 23.73 10.35 -3.22
N MET A 98 24.69 10.55 -4.13
CA MET A 98 25.98 9.86 -4.13
C MET A 98 26.76 10.21 -2.86
N MET A 99 26.85 11.49 -2.49
CA MET A 99 27.53 11.92 -1.26
C MET A 99 26.85 11.36 0.01
N ILE A 100 25.51 11.35 0.09
CA ILE A 100 24.78 10.78 1.23
C ILE A 100 25.02 9.27 1.33
N ARG A 101 25.03 8.55 0.20
CA ARG A 101 25.31 7.10 0.18
C ARG A 101 26.74 6.81 0.58
N GLY A 102 27.70 7.55 0.03
CA GLY A 102 29.13 7.43 0.35
C GLY A 102 29.42 7.76 1.81
N HIS A 103 28.76 8.78 2.36
CA HIS A 103 28.81 9.08 3.80
C HIS A 103 28.35 7.89 4.63
N ARG A 104 27.22 7.28 4.29
CA ARG A 104 26.66 6.14 5.04
C ARG A 104 27.49 4.87 4.90
N SER A 105 28.07 4.61 3.74
CA SER A 105 28.93 3.45 3.49
C SER A 105 30.35 3.62 4.06
N GLY A 106 30.81 4.86 4.21
CA GLY A 106 32.19 5.14 4.60
C GLY A 106 33.19 4.75 3.52
N ASP A 107 32.84 4.94 2.25
CA ASP A 107 33.66 4.53 1.10
C ASP A 107 34.96 5.32 0.92
N LEU A 108 35.06 6.50 1.55
CA LEU A 108 36.25 7.35 1.58
C LEU A 108 36.85 7.44 2.99
N PRO A 109 38.19 7.61 3.10
CA PRO A 109 38.86 7.72 4.38
C PRO A 109 38.35 8.93 5.17
N SER A 110 38.03 8.71 6.44
CA SER A 110 37.53 9.77 7.32
C SER A 110 38.58 10.84 7.57
N TYR A 111 38.13 12.10 7.68
CA TYR A 111 38.97 13.24 8.02
C TYR A 111 39.07 13.41 9.53
N ARG A 112 40.30 13.60 10.04
CA ARG A 112 40.53 13.91 11.46
C ARG A 112 40.85 15.40 11.60
N HIS A 113 40.01 16.13 12.33
CA HIS A 113 40.23 17.54 12.63
C HIS A 113 41.48 17.70 13.51
N GLN A 114 42.42 18.52 13.03
CA GLN A 114 43.76 18.62 13.62
C GLN A 114 43.74 19.14 15.07
N ASP A 115 42.89 20.12 15.38
CA ASP A 115 42.89 20.79 16.71
C ASP A 115 42.13 20.03 17.80
N SER A 116 41.10 19.27 17.43
CA SER A 116 40.22 18.60 18.40
C SER A 116 40.24 17.08 18.32
N GLY A 117 40.89 16.52 17.30
CA GLY A 117 40.97 15.08 17.09
C GLY A 117 39.65 14.41 16.69
N LYS A 118 38.55 15.18 16.56
CA LYS A 118 37.25 14.68 16.09
C LYS A 118 37.37 14.13 14.68
N VAL A 119 36.64 13.05 14.42
CA VAL A 119 36.64 12.37 13.13
C VAL A 119 35.32 12.68 12.43
N PHE A 120 35.43 13.11 11.18
CA PHE A 120 34.33 13.45 10.30
C PHE A 120 34.43 12.61 9.04
N SER A 121 33.30 12.37 8.37
CA SER A 121 33.35 11.73 7.07
C SER A 121 34.07 12.61 6.04
N ALA A 122 34.66 11.98 5.02
CA ALA A 122 35.31 12.68 3.93
C ALA A 122 34.33 13.65 3.23
N TYR A 123 33.07 13.23 3.06
CA TYR A 123 32.00 14.04 2.49
C TYR A 123 31.65 15.24 3.36
N ALA A 124 31.58 15.08 4.69
CA ALA A 124 31.32 16.20 5.59
C ALA A 124 32.45 17.23 5.58
N PHE A 125 33.72 16.78 5.50
CA PHE A 125 34.87 17.65 5.31
C PHE A 125 34.76 18.46 4.01
N SER A 126 34.61 17.78 2.87
CA SER A 126 34.59 18.45 1.56
C SER A 126 33.42 19.42 1.40
N LEU A 127 32.19 19.02 1.78
CA LEU A 127 31.03 19.94 1.81
C LEU A 127 31.26 21.07 2.81
N GLY A 128 31.66 20.73 4.03
CA GLY A 128 31.83 21.70 5.11
C GLY A 128 32.82 22.80 4.76
N GLU A 129 34.01 22.43 4.28
CA GLU A 129 35.01 23.40 3.82
C GLU A 129 34.51 24.19 2.60
N THR A 130 33.87 23.55 1.63
CA THR A 130 33.30 24.27 0.47
C THR A 130 32.29 25.33 0.90
N LEU A 131 31.40 25.03 1.86
CA LEU A 131 30.44 26.00 2.40
C LEU A 131 31.12 27.11 3.22
N ILE A 132 32.20 26.80 3.93
CA ILE A 132 33.02 27.81 4.63
C ILE A 132 33.64 28.77 3.61
N GLN A 133 34.21 28.26 2.52
CA GLN A 133 34.80 29.08 1.47
C GLN A 133 33.75 29.96 0.77
N MET A 134 32.53 29.45 0.56
CA MET A 134 31.41 30.27 0.08
C MET A 134 31.10 31.45 1.01
N GLY A 135 31.03 31.18 2.32
CA GLY A 135 30.85 32.25 3.32
C GLY A 135 31.99 33.28 3.32
N ARG A 136 33.22 32.84 3.01
CA ARG A 136 34.41 33.71 2.91
C ARG A 136 34.40 34.58 1.64
N LEU A 137 33.86 34.08 0.53
CA LEU A 137 33.75 34.84 -0.73
C LEU A 137 32.82 36.06 -0.63
N GLY A 138 31.74 35.97 0.15
CA GLY A 138 30.89 37.11 0.43
C GLY A 138 29.51 36.79 0.96
N ALA A 139 28.83 37.80 1.51
CA ALA A 139 27.54 37.64 2.16
C ALA A 139 26.40 37.17 1.24
N HIS A 140 26.50 37.45 -0.06
CA HIS A 140 25.51 37.01 -1.07
C HIS A 140 25.45 35.48 -1.21
N TYR A 141 26.51 34.75 -0.81
CA TYR A 141 26.50 33.30 -0.79
C TYR A 141 25.79 32.70 0.43
N TYR A 142 25.40 33.48 1.44
CA TYR A 142 24.72 32.88 2.61
C TYR A 142 23.33 32.31 2.29
N ASP A 143 22.59 32.95 1.39
CA ASP A 143 21.30 32.43 0.91
C ASP A 143 21.53 31.13 0.13
N PHE A 144 22.49 31.16 -0.79
CA PHE A 144 22.94 30.00 -1.55
C PHE A 144 23.32 28.81 -0.65
N VAL A 145 24.13 29.04 0.39
CA VAL A 145 24.53 27.98 1.33
C VAL A 145 23.31 27.43 2.09
N SER A 146 22.36 28.28 2.46
CA SER A 146 21.12 27.86 3.13
C SER A 146 20.26 26.99 2.22
N ASP A 147 20.19 27.32 0.94
CA ASP A 147 19.45 26.57 -0.05
C ASP A 147 20.13 25.22 -0.32
N CYS A 148 21.44 25.19 -0.60
CA CYS A 148 22.18 23.93 -0.76
C CYS A 148 22.00 23.01 0.45
N TYR A 149 22.06 23.55 1.67
CA TYR A 149 21.86 22.78 2.89
C TYR A 149 20.41 22.29 3.04
N THR A 150 19.42 23.08 2.60
CA THR A 150 18.02 22.67 2.51
C THR A 150 17.84 21.50 1.54
N HIS A 151 18.47 21.54 0.38
CA HIS A 151 18.45 20.46 -0.61
C HIS A 151 19.08 19.18 -0.03
N LEU A 152 20.22 19.29 0.68
CA LEU A 152 20.86 18.16 1.35
C LEU A 152 19.94 17.49 2.38
N ILE A 153 19.29 18.28 3.26
CA ILE A 153 18.36 17.74 4.27
C ILE A 153 17.19 17.02 3.61
N ARG A 154 16.60 17.61 2.57
CA ARG A 154 15.46 17.01 1.84
C ARG A 154 15.86 15.71 1.14
N ALA A 155 16.98 15.71 0.44
CA ALA A 155 17.49 14.52 -0.24
C ALA A 155 17.73 13.37 0.75
N GLU A 156 18.32 13.67 1.91
CA GLU A 156 18.57 12.65 2.93
C GLU A 156 17.27 12.13 3.58
N ALA A 157 16.30 13.02 3.83
CA ALA A 157 14.99 12.64 4.34
C ALA A 157 14.23 11.73 3.36
N GLU A 158 14.31 11.99 2.05
CA GLU A 158 13.70 11.14 1.03
C GLU A 158 14.33 9.75 0.97
N ILE A 159 15.66 9.66 1.04
CA ILE A 159 16.38 8.37 1.10
C ILE A 159 15.93 7.58 2.33
N GLU A 160 15.84 8.24 3.48
CA GLU A 160 15.42 7.59 4.74
C GLU A 160 13.95 7.16 4.70
N LYS A 161 13.08 7.95 4.06
CA LYS A 161 11.68 7.59 3.82
C LYS A 161 11.56 6.34 2.94
N LYS A 162 12.25 6.31 1.80
CA LYS A 162 12.28 5.13 0.89
C LYS A 162 12.78 3.88 1.63
N ARG A 163 13.79 4.03 2.50
CA ARG A 163 14.32 2.94 3.33
C ARG A 163 13.29 2.41 4.33
N ARG A 164 12.57 3.29 5.03
CA ARG A 164 11.50 2.91 5.98
C ARG A 164 10.36 2.20 5.27
N GLU A 165 9.95 2.70 4.11
CA GLU A 165 8.91 2.07 3.27
C GLU A 165 9.35 0.68 2.78
N ALA A 166 10.61 0.53 2.36
CA ALA A 166 11.18 -0.77 1.99
C ALA A 166 11.28 -1.72 3.20
N ALA A 167 11.43 -1.21 4.43
CA ALA A 167 11.43 -2.01 5.65
C ALA A 167 10.05 -2.46 6.12
N ALA A 168 9.00 -1.69 5.79
CA ALA A 168 7.63 -2.03 6.15
C ALA A 168 7.02 -3.13 5.25
N LYS A 169 7.63 -3.44 4.10
CA LYS A 169 7.19 -4.54 3.24
C LYS A 169 7.56 -5.88 3.88
N PRO A 170 6.62 -6.83 4.04
CA PRO A 170 6.92 -8.15 4.58
C PRO A 170 7.91 -8.85 3.65
N HIS A 171 9.13 -9.09 4.15
CA HIS A 171 10.16 -9.78 3.38
C HIS A 171 9.70 -11.22 3.10
N GLY A 172 9.63 -11.58 1.81
CA GLY A 172 9.76 -12.97 1.39
C GLY A 172 11.13 -13.52 1.82
N ARG A 173 11.25 -14.85 1.90
CA ARG A 173 12.35 -15.63 2.50
C ARG A 173 13.81 -15.27 2.18
N ASP A 174 14.10 -14.30 1.31
CA ASP A 174 15.45 -13.80 1.08
C ASP A 174 15.83 -12.74 2.12
N GLY A 175 16.29 -13.25 3.26
CA GLY A 175 16.89 -12.47 4.35
C GLY A 175 18.23 -11.86 3.96
N THR A 176 18.24 -10.89 3.06
CA THR A 176 19.37 -9.95 2.95
C THR A 176 19.37 -9.12 4.24
N LYS A 177 20.28 -9.47 5.16
CA LYS A 177 20.53 -8.70 6.38
C LYS A 177 20.84 -7.26 5.94
N LYS A 178 20.03 -6.31 6.38
CA LYS A 178 20.32 -4.88 6.19
C LYS A 178 21.59 -4.57 6.96
N GLU A 179 22.69 -4.32 6.26
CA GLU A 179 23.92 -3.85 6.87
C GLU A 179 23.65 -2.53 7.59
N ALA A 180 24.16 -2.42 8.82
CA ALA A 180 24.13 -1.17 9.56
C ALA A 180 25.03 -0.17 8.81
N PRO A 181 24.60 1.11 8.68
CA PRO A 181 25.44 2.11 8.02
C PRO A 181 26.74 2.28 8.81
N ALA A 182 27.86 2.46 8.10
CA ALA A 182 29.17 2.72 8.70
C ALA A 182 29.15 4.03 9.51
N ASN A 183 28.46 5.06 8.99
CA ASN A 183 28.16 6.27 9.74
C ASN A 183 26.67 6.31 10.14
N PRO A 184 26.36 6.28 11.45
CA PRO A 184 24.98 6.29 11.94
C PRO A 184 24.33 7.68 11.89
N LYS A 185 25.13 8.72 11.77
CA LYS A 185 24.70 10.11 11.72
C LYS A 185 24.30 10.49 10.30
N SER A 186 23.42 11.48 10.15
CA SER A 186 23.10 12.05 8.84
C SER A 186 24.24 12.92 8.32
N LEU A 187 24.41 12.98 7.00
CA LEU A 187 25.45 13.81 6.37
C LEU A 187 25.23 15.29 6.69
N TYR A 188 23.98 15.77 6.66
CA TYR A 188 23.70 17.16 7.00
C TYR A 188 24.06 17.51 8.45
N ASP A 189 23.90 16.57 9.41
CA ASP A 189 24.33 16.79 10.79
C ASP A 189 25.84 16.70 10.92
N ASP A 190 26.50 15.84 10.15
CA ASP A 190 27.97 15.73 10.12
C ASP A 190 28.64 17.00 9.58
N VAL A 191 28.09 17.57 8.50
CA VAL A 191 28.51 18.87 7.95
C VAL A 191 28.32 20.00 8.96
N ALA A 192 27.18 20.07 9.64
CA ALA A 192 26.93 21.12 10.64
C ALA A 192 27.89 21.03 11.83
N ASP A 193 28.19 19.82 12.30
CA ASP A 193 29.16 19.63 13.38
C ASP A 193 30.58 19.93 12.93
N TYR A 194 30.93 19.60 11.69
CA TYR A 194 32.23 19.96 11.10
C TYR A 194 32.43 21.47 11.08
N ILE A 195 31.47 22.22 10.54
CA ILE A 195 31.53 23.69 10.47
C ILE A 195 31.55 24.27 11.89
N SER A 196 30.73 23.73 12.80
CA SER A 196 30.73 24.16 14.19
C SER A 196 32.08 23.94 14.88
N GLU A 197 32.81 22.88 14.54
CA GLU A 197 34.13 22.59 15.09
C GLU A 197 35.18 23.54 14.51
N ARG A 198 35.14 23.79 13.19
CA ARG A 198 35.98 24.78 12.51
C ARG A 198 35.78 26.20 13.02
N ALA A 199 34.58 26.51 13.50
CA ALA A 199 34.22 27.80 14.09
C ALA A 199 34.87 28.06 15.47
N ILE A 200 35.37 27.01 16.14
CA ILE A 200 35.95 27.14 17.48
C ILE A 200 37.33 27.78 17.35
N PHE A 201 37.41 29.07 17.70
CA PHE A 201 38.69 29.77 17.81
C PHE A 201 39.25 29.63 19.22
N ARG A 202 40.34 28.87 19.35
CA ARG A 202 41.14 28.84 20.59
C ARG A 202 42.21 29.91 20.50
N ALA A 203 41.91 31.11 20.99
CA ALA A 203 42.88 32.21 21.02
C ALA A 203 44.15 31.77 21.77
N ARG A 204 45.27 31.64 21.05
CA ARG A 204 46.60 31.42 21.65
C ARG A 204 47.32 32.73 21.99
N THR A 205 46.82 33.85 21.51
CA THR A 205 47.39 35.20 21.69
C THR A 205 46.29 36.22 22.00
N LEU A 206 46.68 37.37 22.56
CA LEU A 206 45.84 38.49 23.01
C LEU A 206 45.17 39.28 21.86
N ASN A 207 44.94 38.68 20.70
CA ASN A 207 44.30 39.35 19.56
C ASN A 207 42.77 39.31 19.73
N PRO A 208 42.07 40.46 19.80
CA PRO A 208 40.64 40.51 20.09
C PRO A 208 39.75 40.06 18.92
N ASN A 209 40.27 40.05 17.68
CA ASN A 209 39.47 39.72 16.50
C ASN A 209 39.53 38.22 16.18
N ASN A 210 38.38 37.56 16.22
CA ASN A 210 38.23 36.15 15.89
C ASN A 210 38.13 35.96 14.36
N PRO A 211 39.14 35.39 13.67
CA PRO A 211 39.07 35.17 12.23
C PRO A 211 37.97 34.18 11.82
N ASN A 212 37.45 33.38 12.76
CA ASN A 212 36.43 32.36 12.52
C ASN A 212 35.01 32.85 12.85
N GLU A 213 34.80 34.15 13.13
CA GLU A 213 33.48 34.70 13.46
C GLU A 213 32.45 34.45 12.34
N PHE A 214 32.85 34.61 11.07
CA PHE A 214 31.97 34.31 9.95
C PHE A 214 31.58 32.82 9.87
N ILE A 215 32.45 31.91 10.33
CA ILE A 215 32.18 30.47 10.41
C ILE A 215 31.18 30.18 11.54
N GLN A 216 31.26 30.92 12.65
CA GLN A 216 30.27 30.84 13.73
C GLN A 216 28.88 31.27 13.24
N LEU A 217 28.80 32.41 12.54
CA LEU A 217 27.56 32.89 11.95
C LEU A 217 27.00 31.90 10.92
N LEU A 218 27.87 31.29 10.10
CA LEU A 218 27.48 30.23 9.18
C LEU A 218 26.90 29.01 9.91
N SER A 219 27.58 28.54 10.97
CA SER A 219 27.12 27.41 11.79
C SER A 219 25.73 27.64 12.38
N ASP A 220 25.49 28.83 12.95
CA ASP A 220 24.19 29.19 13.53
C ASP A 220 23.09 29.29 12.47
N ARG A 221 23.43 29.81 11.28
CA ARG A 221 22.52 29.85 10.14
C ARG A 221 22.12 28.44 9.69
N LEU A 222 23.07 27.52 9.54
CA LEU A 222 22.78 26.12 9.17
C LEU A 222 21.93 25.42 10.23
N ARG A 223 22.17 25.66 11.52
CA ARG A 223 21.32 25.14 12.61
C ARG A 223 19.89 25.67 12.52
N SER A 224 19.70 26.94 12.17
CA SER A 224 18.38 27.54 11.96
C SER A 224 17.67 26.91 10.76
N THR A 225 18.35 26.81 9.62
CA THR A 225 17.85 26.15 8.40
C THR A 225 17.43 24.71 8.67
N ARG A 226 18.26 23.95 9.39
CA ARG A 226 17.94 22.58 9.83
C ARG A 226 16.62 22.52 10.60
N ARG A 227 16.45 23.35 11.62
CA ARG A 227 15.23 23.37 12.45
C ARG A 227 14.00 23.64 11.60
N TYR A 228 14.07 24.65 10.73
CA TYR A 228 12.97 25.03 9.85
C TYR A 228 12.59 23.91 8.86
N VAL A 229 13.57 23.35 8.16
CA VAL A 229 13.33 22.33 7.12
C VAL A 229 12.81 21.03 7.73
N ILE A 230 13.38 20.59 8.86
CA ILE A 230 12.89 19.39 9.56
C ILE A 230 11.44 19.58 10.01
N GLN A 231 11.09 20.76 10.55
CA GLN A 231 9.71 21.04 10.97
C GLN A 231 8.74 21.03 9.78
N ASP A 232 9.14 21.61 8.63
CA ASP A 232 8.34 21.58 7.39
C ASP A 232 8.11 20.14 6.90
N LEU A 233 9.15 19.30 6.92
CA LEU A 233 9.05 17.88 6.54
C LEU A 233 8.09 17.11 7.46
N ILE A 234 8.18 17.30 8.78
CA ILE A 234 7.28 16.67 9.76
C ILE A 234 5.83 17.12 9.51
N ASN A 235 5.62 18.41 9.29
CA ASN A 235 4.30 18.97 9.03
C ASN A 235 3.69 18.37 7.74
N LYS A 236 4.46 18.34 6.64
CA LYS A 236 4.03 17.74 5.36
C LYS A 236 3.68 16.25 5.50
N ASP A 237 4.50 15.47 6.19
CA ASP A 237 4.23 14.06 6.43
C ASP A 237 2.98 13.84 7.30
N SER A 238 2.75 14.69 8.30
CA SER A 238 1.55 14.62 9.13
C SER A 238 0.26 14.90 8.33
N VAL A 239 0.30 15.89 7.44
CA VAL A 239 -0.82 16.24 6.55
C VAL A 239 -1.10 15.11 5.57
N ASN A 240 -0.05 14.53 4.97
CA ASN A 240 -0.20 13.41 4.05
C ASN A 240 -0.78 12.17 4.72
N LYS A 241 -0.32 11.83 5.93
CA LYS A 241 -0.92 10.75 6.73
C LYS A 241 -2.38 11.01 7.05
N LYS A 242 -2.74 12.24 7.45
CA LYS A 242 -4.14 12.62 7.70
C LYS A 242 -5.00 12.43 6.46
N LYS A 243 -4.55 12.90 5.28
CA LYS A 243 -5.25 12.71 4.00
C LYS A 243 -5.44 11.23 3.65
N GLN A 244 -4.42 10.39 3.86
CA GLN A 244 -4.51 8.95 3.64
C GLN A 244 -5.54 8.29 4.57
N MET A 245 -5.52 8.67 5.85
CA MET A 245 -6.49 8.16 6.85
C MET A 245 -7.92 8.61 6.54
N GLU A 246 -8.11 9.87 6.13
CA GLU A 246 -9.42 10.39 5.72
C GLU A 246 -9.95 9.67 4.46
N LYS A 247 -9.09 9.41 3.47
CA LYS A 247 -9.47 8.63 2.29
C LYS A 247 -9.88 7.21 2.68
N ALA A 248 -9.08 6.53 3.49
CA ALA A 248 -9.40 5.20 3.99
C ALA A 248 -10.70 5.18 4.82
N LEU A 249 -10.97 6.24 5.59
CA LEU A 249 -12.22 6.39 6.34
C LEU A 249 -13.42 6.57 5.40
N LYS A 250 -13.31 7.41 4.36
CA LYS A 250 -14.36 7.57 3.34
C LYS A 250 -14.66 6.27 2.60
N GLU A 251 -13.63 5.51 2.23
CA GLU A 251 -13.79 4.19 1.62
C GLU A 251 -14.51 3.20 2.56
N ARG A 252 -14.18 3.23 3.86
CA ARG A 252 -14.90 2.45 4.88
C ARG A 252 -16.35 2.91 5.05
N GLN A 253 -16.63 4.20 4.98
CA GLN A 253 -18.00 4.75 5.06
C GLN A 253 -18.83 4.34 3.84
N ALA A 254 -18.30 4.48 2.62
CA ALA A 254 -18.99 4.05 1.41
C ALA A 254 -19.31 2.54 1.43
N SER A 255 -18.38 1.71 1.92
CA SER A 255 -18.61 0.27 2.14
C SER A 255 -19.69 0.01 3.20
N ALA A 256 -19.74 0.83 4.26
CA ALA A 256 -20.77 0.73 5.29
C ALA A 256 -22.18 1.13 4.78
N GLU A 257 -22.27 2.11 3.89
CA GLU A 257 -23.54 2.50 3.25
C GLU A 257 -24.08 1.38 2.34
N GLU A 258 -23.23 0.78 1.50
CA GLU A 258 -23.60 -0.37 0.67
C GLU A 258 -24.13 -1.56 1.51
N LEU A 259 -23.57 -1.78 2.72
CA LEU A 259 -24.03 -2.82 3.65
C LEU A 259 -25.42 -2.56 4.24
N VAL A 260 -25.84 -1.29 4.37
CA VAL A 260 -27.20 -0.97 4.84
C VAL A 260 -28.24 -1.40 3.80
N PHE A 261 -27.95 -1.21 2.52
CA PHE A 261 -28.84 -1.64 1.42
C PHE A 261 -28.87 -3.17 1.22
N GLY A 262 -27.83 -3.88 1.63
CA GLY A 262 -27.75 -5.35 1.52
C GLY A 262 -28.57 -6.15 2.54
N GLY A 263 -29.20 -5.50 3.53
CA GLY A 263 -29.93 -6.19 4.61
C GLY A 263 -31.19 -6.92 4.15
N GLN A 264 -32.07 -6.25 3.41
CA GLN A 264 -33.31 -6.87 2.90
C GLN A 264 -33.03 -8.04 1.92
N PRO A 265 -32.16 -7.88 0.91
CA PRO A 265 -31.75 -9.00 0.05
C PRO A 265 -31.23 -10.20 0.84
N PHE A 266 -30.47 -9.97 1.92
CA PHE A 266 -29.93 -11.04 2.77
C PHE A 266 -31.01 -11.86 3.48
N LEU A 267 -32.02 -11.21 4.06
CA LEU A 267 -33.11 -11.91 4.73
C LEU A 267 -34.00 -12.66 3.73
N GLU A 268 -34.32 -12.05 2.60
CA GLU A 268 -35.12 -12.68 1.54
C GLU A 268 -34.37 -13.87 0.92
N GLY A 269 -33.10 -13.70 0.60
CA GLY A 269 -32.26 -14.76 0.08
C GLY A 269 -32.06 -15.91 1.08
N LEU A 270 -31.97 -15.64 2.39
CA LEU A 270 -31.91 -16.68 3.42
C LEU A 270 -33.20 -17.52 3.48
N ARG A 271 -34.36 -16.88 3.34
CA ARG A 271 -35.66 -17.57 3.25
C ARG A 271 -35.73 -18.47 2.03
N LEU A 272 -35.37 -17.93 0.86
CA LEU A 272 -35.32 -18.70 -0.39
C LEU A 272 -34.31 -19.86 -0.30
N PHE A 273 -33.17 -19.65 0.36
CA PHE A 273 -32.17 -20.70 0.58
C PHE A 273 -32.70 -21.84 1.47
N LYS A 274 -33.46 -21.50 2.52
CA LYS A 274 -34.16 -22.49 3.35
C LYS A 274 -35.15 -23.31 2.52
N GLU A 275 -35.97 -22.64 1.72
CA GLU A 275 -36.93 -23.31 0.85
C GLU A 275 -36.24 -24.21 -0.18
N ALA A 276 -35.10 -23.77 -0.74
CA ALA A 276 -34.32 -24.55 -1.70
C ALA A 276 -33.74 -25.82 -1.06
N LYS A 277 -33.26 -25.74 0.19
CA LYS A 277 -32.77 -26.89 0.95
C LYS A 277 -33.88 -27.91 1.26
N LEU A 278 -35.13 -27.44 1.42
CA LEU A 278 -36.31 -28.28 1.68
C LEU A 278 -37.00 -28.78 0.40
N TYR A 279 -36.63 -28.25 -0.77
CA TYR A 279 -37.23 -28.58 -2.07
C TYR A 279 -37.20 -30.08 -2.34
N ASN A 280 -36.03 -30.72 -2.21
CA ASN A 280 -35.87 -32.16 -2.47
C ASN A 280 -36.75 -33.02 -1.54
N GLY A 281 -36.86 -32.65 -0.26
CA GLY A 281 -37.69 -33.37 0.70
C GLY A 281 -39.18 -33.25 0.37
N ARG A 282 -39.65 -32.02 0.12
CA ARG A 282 -41.05 -31.75 -0.25
C ARG A 282 -41.43 -32.37 -1.59
N PHE A 283 -40.52 -32.36 -2.56
CA PHE A 283 -40.69 -33.03 -3.85
C PHE A 283 -40.86 -34.54 -3.66
N MET A 284 -39.99 -35.17 -2.85
CA MET A 284 -40.09 -36.60 -2.54
C MET A 284 -41.35 -36.96 -1.76
N GLU A 285 -41.81 -36.12 -0.84
CA GLU A 285 -43.07 -36.33 -0.12
C GLU A 285 -44.29 -36.21 -1.03
N ALA A 286 -44.31 -35.20 -1.91
CA ALA A 286 -45.35 -35.05 -2.92
C ALA A 286 -45.36 -36.26 -3.87
N GLU A 287 -44.18 -36.73 -4.28
CA GLU A 287 -44.04 -37.89 -5.15
C GLU A 287 -44.47 -39.19 -4.45
N LYS A 288 -44.10 -39.38 -3.18
CA LYS A 288 -44.60 -40.51 -2.37
C LYS A 288 -46.12 -40.48 -2.28
N ARG A 289 -46.73 -39.33 -1.95
CA ARG A 289 -48.19 -39.19 -1.91
C ARG A 289 -48.84 -39.50 -3.25
N ARG A 290 -48.27 -39.02 -4.36
CA ARG A 290 -48.73 -39.30 -5.72
C ARG A 290 -48.68 -40.80 -6.03
N VAL A 291 -47.54 -41.44 -5.79
CA VAL A 291 -47.34 -42.88 -6.05
C VAL A 291 -48.24 -43.74 -5.14
N THR A 292 -48.38 -43.39 -3.87
CA THR A 292 -49.31 -44.07 -2.96
C THR A 292 -50.75 -43.94 -3.44
N LEU A 293 -51.21 -42.76 -3.86
CA LEU A 293 -52.56 -42.57 -4.41
C LEU A 293 -52.77 -43.27 -5.76
N GLN A 294 -51.72 -43.42 -6.57
CA GLN A 294 -51.77 -44.22 -7.80
C GLN A 294 -51.91 -45.72 -7.53
N LEU A 295 -51.23 -46.25 -6.50
CA LEU A 295 -51.18 -47.68 -6.22
C LEU A 295 -52.31 -48.15 -5.30
N LEU A 296 -52.86 -47.29 -4.44
CA LEU A 296 -53.89 -47.65 -3.48
C LEU A 296 -55.13 -48.32 -4.13
N PRO A 297 -55.71 -47.80 -5.24
CA PRO A 297 -56.84 -48.46 -5.91
C PRO A 297 -56.48 -49.83 -6.47
N LEU A 298 -55.25 -50.01 -6.95
CA LEU A 298 -54.77 -51.27 -7.49
C LEU A 298 -54.57 -52.32 -6.39
N VAL A 299 -53.97 -51.91 -5.26
CA VAL A 299 -53.76 -52.77 -4.08
C VAL A 299 -55.08 -53.22 -3.47
N ILE A 300 -56.14 -52.39 -3.55
CA ILE A 300 -57.49 -52.75 -3.11
C ILE A 300 -58.21 -53.64 -4.15
N ALA A 301 -58.08 -53.34 -5.44
CA ALA A 301 -58.75 -54.05 -6.52
C ALA A 301 -58.26 -55.49 -6.70
N VAL A 302 -56.95 -55.75 -6.60
CA VAL A 302 -56.37 -57.08 -6.85
C VAL A 302 -56.90 -58.15 -5.88
N PRO A 303 -56.92 -57.93 -4.55
CA PRO A 303 -57.53 -58.87 -3.60
C PRO A 303 -59.04 -59.00 -3.78
N LEU A 304 -59.76 -57.91 -4.04
CA LEU A 304 -61.22 -57.95 -4.28
C LEU A 304 -61.57 -58.84 -5.47
N ILE A 305 -60.81 -58.74 -6.56
CA ILE A 305 -60.97 -59.59 -7.75
C ILE A 305 -60.54 -61.03 -7.42
N GLY A 306 -59.43 -61.22 -6.71
CA GLY A 306 -58.95 -62.55 -6.32
C GLY A 306 -59.95 -63.32 -5.45
N PHE A 307 -60.49 -62.70 -4.40
CA PHE A 307 -61.48 -63.31 -3.52
C PHE A 307 -62.82 -63.56 -4.22
N GLY A 308 -63.22 -62.69 -5.15
CA GLY A 308 -64.41 -62.92 -5.99
C GLY A 308 -64.24 -64.10 -6.95
N LEU A 309 -63.05 -64.29 -7.55
CA LEU A 309 -62.77 -65.44 -8.42
C LEU A 309 -62.69 -66.77 -7.67
N MET A 310 -62.29 -66.75 -6.40
CA MET A 310 -62.24 -67.93 -5.54
C MET A 310 -63.59 -68.26 -4.88
N GLU A 311 -64.65 -67.51 -5.22
CA GLU A 311 -66.01 -67.62 -4.64
C GLU A 311 -66.04 -67.49 -3.09
N VAL A 312 -65.00 -66.92 -2.50
CA VAL A 312 -64.92 -66.69 -1.04
C VAL A 312 -65.92 -65.63 -0.61
N TRP A 313 -66.17 -64.65 -1.49
CA TRP A 313 -67.21 -63.63 -1.37
C TRP A 313 -68.11 -63.69 -2.62
N GLU A 314 -69.43 -63.55 -2.43
CA GLU A 314 -70.44 -63.52 -3.52
C GLU A 314 -70.37 -62.21 -4.34
N LEU A 315 -69.21 -61.91 -4.91
CA LEU A 315 -68.99 -60.74 -5.76
C LEU A 315 -69.44 -61.04 -7.19
N ASN A 316 -70.44 -60.29 -7.68
CA ASN A 316 -70.87 -60.37 -9.07
C ASN A 316 -69.75 -59.91 -10.04
N TYR A 317 -69.62 -60.58 -11.19
CA TYR A 317 -68.63 -60.26 -12.24
C TYR A 317 -68.61 -58.78 -12.65
N TRP A 318 -69.75 -58.08 -12.62
CA TRP A 318 -69.81 -56.63 -12.88
C TRP A 318 -69.06 -55.78 -11.85
N LEU A 319 -69.17 -56.13 -10.56
CA LEU A 319 -68.45 -55.44 -9.48
C LEU A 319 -66.94 -55.69 -9.57
N MET A 320 -66.54 -56.89 -9.99
CA MET A 320 -65.14 -57.23 -10.24
C MET A 320 -64.56 -56.46 -11.43
N GLY A 321 -65.33 -56.35 -12.52
CA GLY A 321 -64.98 -55.52 -13.68
C GLY A 321 -64.83 -54.05 -13.32
N LEU A 322 -65.76 -53.50 -12.53
CA LEU A 322 -65.68 -52.12 -12.04
C LEU A 322 -64.46 -51.89 -11.13
N ALA A 323 -64.16 -52.82 -10.21
CA ALA A 323 -62.97 -52.77 -9.38
C ALA A 323 -61.68 -52.76 -10.21
N GLY A 324 -61.62 -53.55 -11.29
CA GLY A 324 -60.50 -53.56 -12.23
C GLY A 324 -60.33 -52.23 -12.97
N VAL A 325 -61.43 -51.64 -13.46
CA VAL A 325 -61.43 -50.33 -14.13
C VAL A 325 -60.98 -49.22 -13.17
N VAL A 326 -61.46 -49.23 -11.92
CA VAL A 326 -61.04 -48.25 -10.89
C VAL A 326 -59.58 -48.45 -10.49
N GLY A 327 -59.14 -49.70 -10.34
CA GLY A 327 -57.76 -50.05 -10.01
C GLY A 327 -56.76 -49.57 -11.07
N ILE A 328 -57.07 -49.76 -12.35
CA ILE A 328 -56.25 -49.28 -13.48
C ILE A 328 -56.43 -47.75 -13.67
N GLY A 329 -57.65 -47.26 -13.52
CA GLY A 329 -58.05 -45.86 -13.68
C GLY A 329 -57.33 -44.91 -12.71
N GLY A 330 -57.03 -45.37 -11.49
CA GLY A 330 -56.22 -44.60 -10.52
C GLY A 330 -54.87 -44.14 -11.07
N ARG A 331 -54.26 -44.92 -11.98
CA ARG A 331 -52.99 -44.57 -12.62
C ARG A 331 -53.11 -43.39 -13.59
N PHE A 332 -54.28 -43.24 -14.22
CA PHE A 332 -54.56 -42.15 -15.17
C PHE A 332 -54.96 -40.86 -14.46
N VAL A 333 -55.76 -40.95 -13.39
CA VAL A 333 -56.23 -39.78 -12.63
C VAL A 333 -55.08 -39.06 -11.91
N PHE A 334 -54.13 -39.80 -11.33
CA PHE A 334 -53.02 -39.22 -10.56
C PHE A 334 -51.73 -39.00 -11.37
N THR A 335 -51.86 -38.53 -12.61
CA THR A 335 -50.73 -38.20 -13.51
C THR A 335 -49.97 -36.95 -13.01
N PRO A 336 -48.65 -36.79 -13.28
CA PRO A 336 -47.86 -35.63 -12.83
C PRO A 336 -48.48 -34.26 -13.17
N LYS A 337 -49.20 -34.16 -14.29
CA LYS A 337 -49.90 -32.92 -14.70
C LYS A 337 -51.02 -32.51 -13.74
N PHE A 338 -51.82 -33.49 -13.26
CA PHE A 338 -52.89 -33.24 -12.28
C PHE A 338 -52.34 -32.97 -10.87
N PHE A 339 -51.17 -33.54 -10.56
CA PHE A 339 -50.50 -33.37 -9.26
C PHE A 339 -49.56 -32.15 -9.21
N SER A 340 -49.43 -31.40 -10.31
CA SER A 340 -48.56 -30.22 -10.48
C SER A 340 -48.68 -29.20 -9.33
N ARG A 341 -49.89 -28.98 -8.81
CA ARG A 341 -50.18 -28.05 -7.70
C ARG A 341 -49.55 -28.45 -6.36
N PHE A 342 -49.21 -29.74 -6.18
CA PHE A 342 -48.59 -30.25 -4.96
C PHE A 342 -47.07 -30.30 -5.03
N TYR A 343 -46.48 -30.05 -6.20
CA TYR A 343 -45.02 -29.93 -6.31
C TYR A 343 -44.55 -28.55 -5.85
N PRO A 344 -43.39 -28.48 -5.16
CA PRO A 344 -42.80 -27.20 -4.82
C PRO A 344 -42.44 -26.41 -6.09
N LYS A 345 -42.60 -25.08 -6.04
CA LYS A 345 -42.19 -24.19 -7.14
C LYS A 345 -40.66 -24.12 -7.19
N ASP A 346 -40.11 -23.99 -8.41
CA ASP A 346 -38.70 -23.70 -8.58
C ASP A 346 -38.39 -22.27 -8.10
N ILE A 347 -37.39 -22.15 -7.25
CA ILE A 347 -36.98 -20.94 -6.52
C ILE A 347 -35.48 -20.64 -6.73
N THR A 348 -34.83 -21.37 -7.62
CA THR A 348 -33.41 -21.19 -7.95
C THR A 348 -33.14 -19.80 -8.55
N SER A 349 -33.93 -19.40 -9.55
CA SER A 349 -33.82 -18.07 -10.19
C SER A 349 -33.97 -16.89 -9.21
N PRO A 350 -35.03 -16.79 -8.38
CA PRO A 350 -35.15 -15.68 -7.42
C PRO A 350 -34.07 -15.73 -6.32
N LEU A 351 -33.58 -16.91 -5.96
CA LEU A 351 -32.46 -17.04 -5.00
C LEU A 351 -31.17 -16.47 -5.60
N GLU A 352 -30.85 -16.78 -6.85
CA GLU A 352 -29.64 -16.30 -7.52
C GLU A 352 -29.65 -14.77 -7.67
N GLU A 353 -30.80 -14.16 -7.97
CA GLU A 353 -30.95 -12.71 -8.04
C GLU A 353 -30.57 -12.04 -6.71
N GLN A 354 -31.15 -12.49 -5.60
CA GLN A 354 -30.86 -11.95 -4.27
C GLN A 354 -29.41 -12.20 -3.83
N VAL A 355 -28.88 -13.40 -4.11
CA VAL A 355 -27.50 -13.76 -3.80
C VAL A 355 -26.51 -12.91 -4.59
N SER A 356 -26.81 -12.57 -5.84
CA SER A 356 -25.95 -11.71 -6.67
C SER A 356 -25.81 -10.29 -6.10
N LEU A 357 -26.89 -9.73 -5.58
CA LEU A 357 -26.92 -8.40 -4.96
C LEU A 357 -26.07 -8.38 -3.68
N ILE A 358 -26.20 -9.40 -2.82
CA ILE A 358 -25.41 -9.51 -1.59
C ILE A 358 -23.94 -9.82 -1.89
N ALA A 359 -23.67 -10.69 -2.88
CA ALA A 359 -22.33 -11.07 -3.28
C ALA A 359 -21.51 -9.86 -3.74
N ALA A 360 -22.14 -8.90 -4.43
CA ALA A 360 -21.51 -7.65 -4.82
C ALA A 360 -21.10 -6.78 -3.61
N VAL A 361 -21.91 -6.76 -2.56
CA VAL A 361 -21.63 -6.04 -1.30
C VAL A 361 -20.54 -6.77 -0.49
N PHE A 362 -20.64 -8.09 -0.36
CA PHE A 362 -19.67 -8.91 0.39
C PHE A 362 -18.28 -8.88 -0.25
N LYS A 363 -18.19 -8.70 -1.57
CA LYS A 363 -16.91 -8.51 -2.29
C LYS A 363 -16.10 -7.32 -1.76
N LYS A 364 -16.77 -6.25 -1.34
CA LYS A 364 -16.18 -4.97 -0.91
C LYS A 364 -16.13 -4.78 0.62
N CYS A 365 -16.47 -5.82 1.37
CA CYS A 365 -16.64 -5.76 2.82
C CYS A 365 -15.39 -6.27 3.56
N ALA A 366 -14.95 -5.57 4.60
CA ALA A 366 -13.92 -6.06 5.53
C ALA A 366 -14.52 -7.01 6.58
N ALA A 367 -13.68 -7.80 7.26
CA ALA A 367 -14.12 -8.79 8.26
C ALA A 367 -14.96 -8.20 9.40
N ASP A 368 -14.54 -7.08 9.97
CA ASP A 368 -15.27 -6.41 11.06
C ASP A 368 -16.65 -5.88 10.60
N GLN A 369 -16.71 -5.38 9.37
CA GLN A 369 -17.95 -4.88 8.77
C GLN A 369 -18.92 -6.04 8.53
N LEU A 370 -18.44 -7.17 7.98
CA LEU A 370 -19.25 -8.37 7.77
C LEU A 370 -19.77 -8.92 9.10
N ALA A 371 -18.92 -8.98 10.13
CA ALA A 371 -19.32 -9.40 11.46
C ALA A 371 -20.44 -8.52 12.04
N SER A 372 -20.30 -7.19 11.91
CA SER A 372 -21.31 -6.25 12.38
C SER A 372 -22.64 -6.38 11.62
N PHE A 373 -22.59 -6.56 10.30
CA PHE A 373 -23.73 -6.79 9.44
C PHE A 373 -24.47 -8.07 9.85
N LEU A 374 -23.77 -9.20 9.94
CA LEU A 374 -24.37 -10.50 10.30
C LEU A 374 -24.98 -10.46 11.70
N ARG A 375 -24.33 -9.79 12.68
CA ARG A 375 -24.90 -9.60 14.02
C ARG A 375 -26.22 -8.84 14.00
N ARG A 376 -26.36 -7.85 13.11
CA ARG A 376 -27.62 -7.12 12.92
C ARG A 376 -28.68 -8.02 12.30
N GLN A 377 -28.35 -8.75 11.24
CA GLN A 377 -29.28 -9.68 10.58
C GLN A 377 -29.77 -10.79 11.51
N VAL A 378 -28.90 -11.35 12.37
CA VAL A 378 -29.29 -12.34 13.38
C VAL A 378 -30.41 -11.82 14.31
N LYS A 379 -30.43 -10.52 14.64
CA LYS A 379 -31.49 -9.95 15.50
C LYS A 379 -32.83 -9.83 14.77
N GLU A 380 -32.80 -9.57 13.47
CA GLU A 380 -34.01 -9.35 12.66
C GLU A 380 -34.71 -10.67 12.29
N ILE A 381 -33.98 -11.79 12.30
CA ILE A 381 -34.56 -13.12 12.04
C ILE A 381 -35.47 -13.57 13.19
N GLY A 382 -36.70 -13.92 12.82
CA GLY A 382 -37.74 -14.42 13.73
C GLY A 382 -37.89 -15.95 13.76
N ASP A 383 -37.29 -16.67 12.80
CA ASP A 383 -37.38 -18.14 12.73
C ASP A 383 -36.09 -18.81 13.19
N ALA A 384 -36.21 -19.72 14.16
CA ALA A 384 -35.10 -20.51 14.69
C ALA A 384 -34.44 -21.43 13.64
N GLN A 385 -35.20 -21.87 12.63
CA GLN A 385 -34.65 -22.70 11.55
C GLN A 385 -33.76 -21.88 10.60
N GLU A 386 -34.14 -20.63 10.30
CA GLU A 386 -33.35 -19.71 9.47
C GLU A 386 -32.01 -19.36 10.16
N LEU A 387 -32.03 -19.16 11.48
CA LEU A 387 -30.82 -18.88 12.26
C LEU A 387 -29.71 -19.94 12.13
N ASN A 388 -30.10 -21.23 12.07
CA ASN A 388 -29.14 -22.33 11.95
C ASN A 388 -28.54 -22.43 10.53
N LEU A 389 -29.19 -21.83 9.53
CA LEU A 389 -28.76 -21.88 8.14
C LEU A 389 -27.83 -20.72 7.76
N ILE A 390 -27.64 -19.72 8.63
CA ILE A 390 -26.79 -18.56 8.36
C ILE A 390 -25.35 -18.95 7.98
N PRO A 391 -24.64 -19.86 8.71
CA PRO A 391 -23.27 -20.21 8.34
C PRO A 391 -23.17 -20.88 6.97
N ASP A 392 -24.12 -21.78 6.66
CA ASP A 392 -24.22 -22.45 5.37
C ASP A 392 -24.52 -21.44 4.25
N TYR A 393 -25.44 -20.50 4.51
CA TYR A 393 -25.86 -19.50 3.54
C TYR A 393 -24.76 -18.48 3.24
N VAL A 394 -24.03 -18.01 4.24
CA VAL A 394 -22.86 -17.13 4.05
C VAL A 394 -21.76 -17.85 3.26
N THR A 395 -21.55 -19.14 3.54
CA THR A 395 -20.60 -19.96 2.78
C THR A 395 -21.05 -20.13 1.32
N TYR A 396 -22.36 -20.26 1.10
CA TYR A 396 -22.94 -20.33 -0.24
C TYR A 396 -22.79 -19.01 -1.02
N ILE A 397 -23.11 -17.85 -0.43
CA ILE A 397 -22.93 -16.54 -1.09
C ILE A 397 -21.48 -16.35 -1.55
N LEU A 398 -20.51 -16.70 -0.71
CA LEU A 398 -19.08 -16.55 -1.01
C LEU A 398 -18.54 -17.57 -2.02
N SER A 399 -19.22 -18.72 -2.19
CA SER A 399 -18.84 -19.72 -3.18
C SER A 399 -19.29 -19.33 -4.60
N VAL A 400 -20.38 -18.55 -4.70
CA VAL A 400 -20.97 -18.05 -5.96
C VAL A 400 -20.17 -16.88 -6.56
N ILE A 401 -19.28 -16.23 -5.81
CA ILE A 401 -18.48 -15.10 -6.31
C ILE A 401 -17.47 -15.56 -7.39
N PRO A 402 -17.56 -15.04 -8.63
CA PRO A 402 -16.82 -15.57 -9.79
C PRO A 402 -15.30 -15.29 -9.75
N ARG A 403 -14.82 -14.37 -8.91
CA ARG A 403 -13.38 -14.03 -8.77
C ARG A 403 -12.95 -13.96 -7.31
N LYS A 404 -12.49 -15.10 -6.76
CA LYS A 404 -12.04 -15.20 -5.36
C LYS A 404 -10.77 -14.40 -5.03
N LYS A 405 -10.02 -13.94 -6.05
CA LYS A 405 -8.80 -13.12 -5.88
C LYS A 405 -9.08 -11.65 -5.55
N ASP A 406 -10.30 -11.18 -5.80
CA ASP A 406 -10.72 -9.79 -5.56
C ASP A 406 -11.43 -9.61 -4.20
N LEU A 407 -11.52 -10.67 -3.39
CA LEU A 407 -12.12 -10.62 -2.06
C LEU A 407 -11.15 -9.93 -1.09
N LEU A 408 -11.65 -8.92 -0.37
CA LEU A 408 -10.92 -8.30 0.74
C LEU A 408 -10.77 -9.24 1.95
N LEU A 409 -11.58 -10.31 1.99
CA LEU A 409 -11.63 -11.30 3.06
C LEU A 409 -10.82 -12.56 2.73
N THR A 410 -9.93 -12.96 3.64
CA THR A 410 -9.27 -14.26 3.58
C THR A 410 -10.17 -15.38 4.14
N LYS A 411 -9.91 -16.63 3.73
CA LYS A 411 -10.65 -17.81 4.24
C LYS A 411 -10.53 -17.98 5.76
N ALA A 412 -9.42 -17.52 6.35
CA ALA A 412 -9.19 -17.57 7.80
C ALA A 412 -10.05 -16.53 8.54
N GLU A 413 -10.07 -15.29 8.05
CA GLU A 413 -10.89 -14.21 8.61
C GLU A 413 -12.40 -14.52 8.50
N LEU A 414 -12.83 -15.17 7.42
CA LEU A 414 -14.22 -15.61 7.28
C LEU A 414 -14.62 -16.63 8.35
N ARG A 415 -13.78 -17.66 8.58
CA ARG A 415 -14.04 -18.68 9.61
C ARG A 415 -14.09 -18.04 10.99
N GLN A 416 -13.12 -17.19 11.30
CA GLN A 416 -13.10 -16.43 12.54
C GLN A 416 -14.38 -15.57 12.72
N THR A 417 -14.85 -14.93 11.65
CA THR A 417 -16.09 -14.14 11.66
C THR A 417 -17.32 -15.01 11.96
N LEU A 418 -17.41 -16.19 11.35
CA LEU A 418 -18.51 -17.14 11.59
C LEU A 418 -18.45 -17.74 12.99
N ASP A 419 -17.26 -18.06 13.50
CA ASP A 419 -17.06 -18.56 14.86
C ASP A 419 -17.47 -17.51 15.91
N GLN A 420 -17.14 -16.24 15.67
CA GLN A 420 -17.61 -15.12 16.49
C GLN A 420 -19.13 -14.92 16.44
N LEU A 421 -19.78 -15.33 15.35
CA LEU A 421 -21.24 -15.22 15.19
C LEU A 421 -22.00 -16.32 15.93
N ALA A 422 -21.42 -17.52 16.08
CA ALA A 422 -22.02 -18.66 16.76
C ALA A 422 -22.64 -18.36 18.14
N PRO A 423 -21.98 -17.63 19.08
CA PRO A 423 -22.60 -17.29 20.36
C PRO A 423 -23.81 -16.36 20.21
N HIS A 424 -23.83 -15.48 19.20
CA HIS A 424 -24.96 -14.59 18.95
C HIS A 424 -26.18 -15.34 18.41
N ILE A 425 -25.95 -16.29 17.50
CA ILE A 425 -26.99 -17.21 16.99
C ILE A 425 -27.57 -18.02 18.15
N ALA A 426 -26.72 -18.60 18.99
CA ALA A 426 -27.14 -19.41 20.13
C ALA A 426 -27.91 -18.61 21.21
N ARG A 427 -27.61 -17.31 21.38
CA ARG A 427 -28.37 -16.40 22.25
C ARG A 427 -29.75 -16.10 21.66
N ARG A 428 -29.81 -15.63 20.40
CA ARG A 428 -31.08 -15.32 19.74
C ARG A 428 -32.02 -16.52 19.66
N ARG A 429 -31.48 -17.71 19.40
CA ARG A 429 -32.22 -18.96 19.42
C ARG A 429 -32.87 -19.21 20.78
N ARG A 430 -32.14 -19.00 21.88
CA ARG A 430 -32.69 -19.13 23.24
C ARG A 430 -33.83 -18.14 23.48
N ASP A 431 -33.71 -16.91 22.99
CA ASP A 431 -34.78 -15.91 23.11
C ASP A 431 -36.06 -16.34 22.36
N LEU A 432 -35.91 -16.94 21.18
CA LEU A 432 -37.05 -17.41 20.37
C LEU A 432 -37.74 -18.66 20.94
N TYR A 433 -36.99 -19.58 21.57
CA TYR A 433 -37.57 -20.75 22.23
C TYR A 433 -37.99 -20.49 23.68
N GLY A 434 -37.49 -19.42 24.30
CA GLY A 434 -37.69 -19.07 25.71
C GLY A 434 -38.86 -18.12 25.99
N GLN A 435 -39.63 -17.70 24.97
CA GLN A 435 -40.90 -17.01 25.18
C GLN A 435 -42.02 -18.05 25.40
N PRO A 436 -42.57 -18.20 26.63
CA PRO A 436 -43.82 -18.93 26.80
C PRO A 436 -44.93 -18.21 26.03
N ARG A 437 -45.73 -18.97 25.29
CA ARG A 437 -46.97 -18.50 24.65
C ARG A 437 -47.99 -18.06 25.68
#